data_AF-A0AAU5CR89-F1
#
_entry.id   AF-A0AAU5CR89-F1
#
_cell.length_a   1.000
_cell.length_b   1.000
_cell.length_c   1.000
_cell.angle_alpha   90.00
_cell.angle_beta   90.00
_cell.angle_gamma   90.00
#
_symmetry.space_group_name_H-M   'P 1'
#
loop_
_entity.id
_entity.type
_entity.pdbx_description
1 polymer ?
#
loop_
_entity_poly.entity_id
_entity_poly.type
_entity_poly.pdbx_seq_one_letter_code
_entity_poly.pdbx_strand_id
1 'polypeptide(L)'
;MSDVPDRPKGACRTCGTVLPLTTEHWHKDAANASGLKKQCRTCACDEAKRRYEANSVDVLARLRERRAVRAAHFEYIGLYDAA
;
A
#
# COMPACT_ATOMS: atom_id res chain seq x y z
N MET A 1 -18.01 33.48 -20.37
CA MET A 1 -17.19 33.26 -19.16
C MET A 1 -17.67 31.96 -18.55
N SER A 2 -16.83 30.93 -18.50
CA SER A 2 -17.23 29.64 -17.90
C SER A 2 -17.20 29.76 -16.39
N ASP A 3 -18.36 29.59 -15.76
CA ASP A 3 -18.59 29.77 -14.31
C ASP A 3 -18.28 28.49 -13.51
N VAL A 4 -17.30 27.69 -13.97
CA VAL A 4 -16.96 26.41 -13.34
C VAL A 4 -15.83 26.64 -12.34
N PRO A 5 -16.06 26.40 -11.03
CA PRO A 5 -15.02 26.57 -10.02
C PRO A 5 -13.89 25.57 -10.21
N ASP A 6 -12.67 26.01 -9.91
CA ASP A 6 -11.47 25.18 -9.95
C ASP A 6 -11.57 23.99 -9.01
N ARG A 7 -10.99 22.85 -9.41
CA ARG A 7 -10.90 21.67 -8.53
C ARG A 7 -10.04 21.99 -7.30
N PRO A 8 -10.41 21.46 -6.12
CA PRO A 8 -9.63 21.68 -4.91
C PRO A 8 -8.22 21.06 -5.04
N LYS A 9 -7.21 21.79 -4.58
CA LYS A 9 -5.79 21.38 -4.57
C LYS A 9 -5.31 21.22 -3.13
N GLY A 10 -4.37 20.32 -2.90
CA GLY A 10 -3.77 20.06 -1.59
C GLY A 10 -2.25 19.95 -1.68
N ALA A 11 -1.55 20.27 -0.59
CA ALA A 11 -0.09 20.15 -0.49
C ALA A 11 0.30 18.79 0.10
N CYS A 12 1.29 18.12 -0.51
CA CYS A 12 1.78 16.85 -0.02
C CYS A 12 2.56 17.05 1.28
N ARG A 13 2.25 16.29 2.33
CA ARG A 13 2.97 16.38 3.61
C ARG A 13 4.44 15.99 3.52
N THR A 14 4.81 15.17 2.52
CA THR A 14 6.18 14.67 2.35
C THR A 14 7.02 15.57 1.46
N CYS A 15 6.54 15.90 0.26
CA CYS A 15 7.32 16.68 -0.72
C CYS A 15 6.86 18.15 -0.87
N GLY A 16 5.77 18.56 -0.20
CA GLY A 16 5.24 19.92 -0.28
C GLY A 16 4.50 20.28 -1.58
N THR A 17 4.57 19.43 -2.61
CA THR A 17 3.98 19.71 -3.92
C THR A 17 2.47 19.90 -3.82
N VAL A 18 1.96 20.98 -4.44
CA VAL A 18 0.53 21.28 -4.52
C VAL A 18 -0.06 20.59 -5.75
N LEU A 19 -0.93 19.60 -5.52
CA LEU A 19 -1.55 18.80 -6.57
C LEU A 19 -3.08 18.82 -6.44
N PRO A 20 -3.83 18.65 -7.55
CA PRO A 20 -5.28 18.46 -7.50
C PRO A 20 -5.65 17.30 -6.56
N LEU A 21 -6.67 17.48 -5.71
CA LEU A 21 -7.18 16.44 -4.80
C LEU A 21 -8.00 15.40 -5.57
N THR A 22 -7.34 14.65 -6.44
CA THR A 22 -7.91 13.57 -7.25
C THR A 22 -7.22 12.24 -6.94
N THR A 23 -7.89 11.13 -7.24
CA THR A 23 -7.32 9.77 -7.04
C THR A 23 -6.16 9.45 -7.98
N GLU A 24 -5.87 10.32 -8.94
CA GLU A 24 -4.71 10.22 -9.83
C GLU A 24 -3.41 10.55 -9.07
N HIS A 25 -3.46 11.57 -8.21
CA HIS A 25 -2.31 12.08 -7.46
C HIS A 25 -2.25 11.62 -6.00
N TRP A 26 -3.38 11.18 -5.43
CA TRP A 26 -3.49 10.81 -4.02
C TRP A 26 -4.12 9.42 -3.88
N HIS A 27 -3.68 8.66 -2.87
CA HIS A 27 -4.32 7.39 -2.54
C HIS A 27 -5.64 7.62 -1.81
N LYS A 28 -6.62 6.74 -2.06
CA LYS A 28 -7.88 6.71 -1.29
C LYS A 28 -7.57 6.37 0.17
N ASP A 29 -8.25 7.08 1.07
CA ASP A 29 -8.17 6.85 2.50
C ASP A 29 -9.53 7.16 3.14
N ALA A 30 -10.27 6.11 3.47
CA ALA A 30 -11.60 6.22 4.05
C ALA A 30 -11.59 6.81 5.46
N ALA A 31 -10.44 6.82 6.15
CA ALA A 31 -10.32 7.39 7.49
C ALA A 31 -10.21 8.92 7.49
N ASN A 32 -9.80 9.53 6.37
CA ASN A 32 -9.69 10.98 6.27
C ASN A 32 -11.02 11.60 5.83
N ALA A 33 -11.36 12.77 6.38
CA ALA A 33 -12.56 13.52 5.99
C ALA A 33 -12.63 13.85 4.48
N SER A 34 -11.47 13.98 3.82
CA SER A 34 -11.36 14.21 2.38
C SER A 34 -11.41 12.93 1.53
N GLY A 35 -11.44 11.74 2.15
CA GLY A 35 -11.39 10.46 1.45
C GLY A 35 -10.05 10.15 0.77
N LEU A 36 -9.03 11.00 0.98
CA LEU A 36 -7.71 10.92 0.33
C LEU A 36 -6.59 11.05 1.37
N LYS A 37 -5.46 10.40 1.14
CA LYS A 37 -4.24 10.59 1.94
C LYS A 37 -3.66 11.99 1.74
N LYS A 38 -2.99 12.51 2.77
CA LYS A 38 -2.20 13.76 2.70
C LYS A 38 -0.78 13.55 2.13
N GLN A 39 -0.50 12.37 1.59
CA GLN A 39 0.76 12.03 0.92
C GLN A 39 0.46 11.72 -0.54
N CYS A 40 1.22 12.32 -1.44
CA CYS A 40 1.06 12.07 -2.87
C CYS A 40 1.50 10.65 -3.23
N ARG A 41 0.98 10.15 -4.35
CA ARG A 41 1.26 8.81 -4.87
C ARG A 41 2.76 8.54 -5.05
N THR A 42 3.50 9.50 -5.57
CA THR A 42 4.95 9.36 -5.78
C THR A 42 5.68 9.08 -4.48
N CYS A 43 5.45 9.92 -3.46
CA CYS A 43 6.07 9.74 -2.15
C CYS A 43 5.64 8.42 -1.49
N ALA A 44 4.36 8.03 -1.63
CA ALA A 44 3.89 6.76 -1.10
C ALA A 44 4.57 5.56 -1.79
N CYS A 45 4.77 5.62 -3.11
CA CYS A 45 5.49 4.59 -3.86
C CYS A 45 6.97 4.52 -3.46
N ASP A 46 7.64 5.65 -3.30
CA ASP A 46 9.05 5.69 -2.91
C ASP A 46 9.25 5.17 -1.48
N GLU A 47 8.35 5.51 -0.56
CA GLU A 47 8.34 4.96 0.79
C GLU A 47 8.13 3.44 0.78
N ALA A 48 7.20 2.94 -0.02
CA ALA A 48 6.97 1.50 -0.17
C ALA A 48 8.20 0.77 -0.72
N LYS A 49 8.90 1.35 -1.71
CA LYS A 49 10.15 0.81 -2.25
C LYS A 49 11.25 0.76 -1.18
N ARG A 50 11.48 1.86 -0.46
CA ARG A 50 12.47 1.91 0.62
C ARG A 50 12.19 0.88 1.71
N ARG A 51 10.91 0.72 2.09
CA ARG A 51 10.50 -0.29 3.07
C ARG A 51 10.76 -1.71 2.58
N TYR A 52 10.51 -1.97 1.30
CA TYR A 52 10.80 -3.27 0.67
C TYR A 52 12.30 -3.53 0.63
N GLU A 53 13.11 -2.60 0.14
CA GLU A 53 14.56 -2.75 0.10
C GLU A 53 15.15 -3.02 1.49
N ALA A 54 14.69 -2.30 2.51
CA ALA A 54 15.19 -2.46 3.87
C ALA A 54 14.80 -3.80 4.55
N ASN A 55 13.68 -4.42 4.19
CA ASN A 55 13.12 -5.56 4.94
C ASN A 55 12.81 -6.81 4.08
N SER A 56 13.03 -6.76 2.76
CA SER A 56 12.56 -7.82 1.84
C SER A 56 13.14 -9.19 2.17
N VAL A 57 14.43 -9.26 2.51
CA VAL A 57 15.11 -10.52 2.85
C VAL A 57 14.43 -11.21 4.02
N ASP A 58 14.26 -10.48 5.13
CA ASP A 58 13.66 -11.02 6.36
C ASP A 58 12.18 -11.37 6.17
N VAL A 59 11.43 -10.51 5.46
CA VAL A 59 10.03 -10.77 5.14
C VAL A 59 9.90 -12.04 4.29
N LEU A 60 10.74 -12.21 3.27
CA LEU A 60 10.70 -13.38 2.40
C LEU A 60 11.13 -14.65 3.15
N ALA A 61 12.12 -14.58 4.03
CA ALA A 61 12.52 -15.70 4.90
C ALA A 61 11.35 -16.16 5.79
N ARG A 62 10.72 -15.22 6.51
CA ARG A 62 9.54 -15.51 7.35
C ARG A 62 8.38 -16.10 6.55
N LEU A 63 8.16 -15.62 5.32
CA LEU A 63 7.13 -16.16 4.44
C LEU A 63 7.43 -17.59 4.00
N ARG A 64 8.71 -17.93 3.74
CA ARG A 64 9.14 -19.31 3.42
C ARG A 64 8.91 -20.24 4.60
N GLU A 65 9.35 -19.86 5.79
CA GLU A 65 9.13 -20.62 7.02
C GLU A 65 7.64 -20.87 7.27
N ARG A 66 6.81 -19.82 7.18
CA ARG A 66 5.36 -19.95 7.35
C ARG A 66 4.72 -20.92 6.34
N ARG A 67 5.21 -20.94 5.10
CA ARG A 67 4.75 -21.90 4.07
C ARG A 67 5.16 -23.32 4.42
N ALA A 68 6.40 -23.54 4.86
CA ALA A 68 6.88 -24.86 5.28
C ALA A 68 6.10 -25.41 6.48
N VAL A 69 5.89 -24.59 7.51
CA VAL A 69 5.08 -24.96 8.69
C VAL A 69 3.65 -25.33 8.28
N ARG A 70 3.03 -24.54 7.40
CA ARG A 70 1.67 -24.82 6.91
C ARG A 70 1.61 -26.11 6.09
N ALA A 71 2.60 -26.37 5.24
CA ALA A 71 2.69 -27.60 4.46
C ALA A 71 2.82 -28.82 5.36
N ALA A 72 3.75 -28.78 6.32
CA ALA A 72 3.94 -29.85 7.31
C ALA A 72 2.67 -30.09 8.15
N HIS A 73 1.95 -29.03 8.54
CA HIS A 73 0.67 -29.18 9.24
C HIS A 73 -0.38 -29.89 8.38
N PHE A 74 -0.49 -29.53 7.10
CA PHE A 74 -1.45 -30.16 6.18
C PHE A 74 -1.13 -31.62 5.86
N GLU A 75 0.15 -31.94 5.76
CA GLU A 75 0.65 -33.32 5.67
C GLU A 75 0.32 -34.09 6.96
N TYR A 76 0.62 -33.51 8.13
CA TYR A 76 0.33 -34.13 9.42
C TYR A 76 -1.17 -34.45 9.64
N ILE A 77 -2.08 -33.56 9.25
CA ILE A 77 -3.53 -33.80 9.37
C ILE A 77 -4.08 -34.71 8.28
N GLY A 78 -3.23 -35.22 7.36
CA GLY A 78 -3.62 -36.14 6.29
C GLY A 78 -4.52 -35.51 5.22
N LEU A 79 -4.54 -34.17 5.10
CA LEU A 79 -5.41 -33.49 4.12
C LEU A 79 -5.01 -33.83 2.68
N TYR A 80 -3.74 -34.18 2.45
CA TYR A 80 -3.23 -34.60 1.15
C TYR A 80 -3.38 -36.10 0.87
N ASP A 81 -3.62 -36.92 1.90
CA ASP A 81 -3.82 -38.36 1.79
C ASP A 81 -5.31 -38.75 1.64
N ALA A 82 -6.23 -37.78 1.79
CA ALA A 82 -7.67 -37.98 1.66
C ALA A 82 -8.17 -38.00 0.19
N ALA A 83 -7.31 -38.32 -0.79
CA ALA A 83 -7.59 -38.37 -2.22
C ALA A 83 -7.55 -39.79 -2.78
#